data_AF-A0A7X9Y829-F1
#
_entry.id   AF-A0A7X9Y829-F1
#
_cell.length_a   1.000
_cell.length_b   1.000
_cell.length_c   1.000
_cell.angle_alpha   90.00
_cell.angle_beta   90.00
_cell.angle_gamma   90.00
#
_symmetry.space_group_name_H-M   'P 1'
#
loop_
_entity.id
_entity.type
_entity.pdbx_description
1 polymer ?
#
loop_
_entity_poly.entity_id
_entity_poly.type
_entity_poly.pdbx_seq_one_letter_code
_entity_poly.pdbx_strand_id
1 'polypeptide(L)'
;MQLRIALAGAIRALRKQRQLRHEDLSDASAKSKLSALERGETSITLEKFESLAEGLRINPLALLALCMSQQQDTPYPVLIDAALKQLQAFEKEGGLGILAEQLTDGAVAPRKPGKPQNKGSESVVRELKTAGMNQSQIARETGLALSTVHRYWKRINATESRADC
;
A
#
# COMPACT_ATOMS: atom_id res chain seq x y z
N MET A 1 22.13 -9.58 9.02
CA MET A 1 21.69 -8.49 9.94
C MET A 1 20.29 -8.03 9.54
N GLN A 2 19.43 -7.62 10.48
CA GLN A 2 18.12 -7.03 10.14
C GLN A 2 18.27 -5.53 9.83
N LEU A 3 17.47 -4.98 8.91
CA LEU A 3 17.54 -3.56 8.49
C LEU A 3 17.42 -2.59 9.68
N ARG A 4 16.59 -2.91 10.69
CA ARG A 4 16.46 -2.11 11.91
C ARG A 4 17.76 -1.99 12.71
N ILE A 5 18.60 -3.03 12.70
CA ILE A 5 19.92 -3.01 13.37
C ILE A 5 20.89 -2.16 12.54
N ALA A 6 20.84 -2.27 11.21
CA ALA A 6 21.63 -1.43 10.33
C ALA A 6 21.28 0.06 10.50
N LEU A 7 19.98 0.36 10.60
CA LEU A 7 19.47 1.70 10.89
C LEU A 7 19.96 2.21 12.25
N ALA A 8 19.91 1.38 13.30
CA ALA A 8 20.45 1.72 14.62
C ALA A 8 21.92 2.16 14.54
N GLY A 9 22.74 1.39 13.79
CA GLY A 9 24.13 1.73 13.51
C GLY A 9 24.30 3.05 12.75
N ALA A 10 23.52 3.25 11.68
CA ALA A 10 23.55 4.47 10.88
C ALA A 10 23.19 5.72 11.68
N ILE A 11 22.14 5.65 12.52
CA ILE A 11 21.73 6.76 13.41
C ILE A 11 22.90 7.11 14.34
N ARG A 12 23.47 6.12 15.04
CA ARG A 12 24.57 6.35 15.98
C ARG A 12 25.80 6.94 15.29
N ALA A 13 26.14 6.46 14.09
CA ALA A 13 27.26 6.96 13.31
C ALA A 13 27.06 8.43 12.90
N LEU A 14 25.90 8.76 12.31
CA LEU A 14 25.58 10.11 11.85
C LEU A 14 25.50 11.10 13.02
N ARG A 15 24.90 10.69 14.13
CA ARG A 15 24.88 11.49 15.36
C ARG A 15 26.27 11.80 15.89
N LYS A 16 27.14 10.79 15.96
CA LYS A 16 28.52 10.96 16.43
C LYS A 16 29.31 11.88 15.50
N GLN A 17 29.16 11.69 14.18
CA GLN A 17 29.81 12.52 13.18
C GLN A 17 29.36 13.99 13.25
N ARG A 18 28.07 14.22 13.52
CA ARG A 18 27.45 15.56 13.52
C ARG A 18 27.31 16.19 14.90
N GLN A 19 27.80 15.51 15.95
CA GLN A 19 27.72 15.94 17.35
C GLN A 19 26.29 16.25 17.82
N LEU A 20 25.31 15.49 17.31
CA LEU A 20 23.90 15.68 17.62
C LEU A 20 23.54 14.99 18.95
N ARG A 21 22.84 15.72 19.82
CA ARG A 21 22.27 15.20 21.07
C ARG A 21 20.89 14.59 20.79
N HIS A 22 20.39 13.78 21.72
CA HIS A 22 19.06 13.17 21.56
C HIS A 22 17.95 14.22 21.41
N GLU A 23 18.12 15.36 22.09
CA GLU A 23 17.15 16.47 22.05
C GLU A 23 17.15 17.22 20.73
N ASP A 24 18.25 17.19 19.97
CA ASP A 24 18.35 17.85 18.68
C ASP A 24 17.60 17.06 17.57
N LEU A 25 17.15 15.84 17.88
CA LEU A 25 16.45 14.92 16.97
C LEU A 25 15.00 14.64 17.37
N SER A 26 14.57 15.16 18.52
CA SER A 26 13.25 14.87 19.06
C SER A 26 12.34 16.08 18.94
N ASP A 27 11.44 16.08 17.95
CA ASP A 27 10.12 16.66 18.20
C ASP A 27 9.52 15.92 19.41
N ALA A 28 8.85 16.65 20.30
CA ALA A 28 8.59 16.29 21.70
C ALA A 28 7.91 14.92 21.97
N SER A 29 7.47 14.18 20.94
CA SER A 29 6.92 12.81 21.01
C SER A 29 7.93 11.67 20.75
N ALA A 30 9.19 11.98 20.40
CA ALA A 30 10.15 11.03 19.84
C ALA A 30 11.31 10.58 20.76
N LYS A 31 11.53 11.20 21.94
CA LYS A 31 12.70 10.88 22.80
C LYS A 31 12.80 9.40 23.20
N SER A 32 11.69 8.77 23.61
CA SER A 32 11.69 7.34 23.99
C SER A 32 11.88 6.41 22.78
N LYS A 33 11.42 6.83 21.61
CA LYS A 33 11.52 6.05 20.37
C LYS A 33 12.92 6.11 19.76
N LEU A 34 13.61 7.26 19.84
CA LEU A 34 14.98 7.39 19.31
C LEU A 34 15.95 6.44 20.03
N SER A 35 15.87 6.36 21.36
CA SER A 35 16.73 5.46 22.14
C SER A 35 16.49 3.98 21.78
N ALA A 36 15.23 3.57 21.62
CA ALA A 36 14.88 2.21 21.17
C ALA A 36 15.33 1.95 19.72
N LEU A 37 15.29 2.96 18.84
CA LEU A 37 15.79 2.87 17.46
C LEU A 37 17.32 2.71 17.44
N GLU A 38 18.06 3.46 18.25
CA GLU A 38 19.53 3.34 18.36
C GLU A 38 20.00 2.01 18.98
N ARG A 39 19.12 1.32 19.71
CA ARG A 39 19.34 -0.07 20.15
C ARG A 39 18.81 -1.12 19.18
N GLY A 40 18.08 -0.71 18.13
CA GLY A 40 17.50 -1.62 17.14
C GLY A 40 16.32 -2.46 17.67
N GLU A 41 15.69 -2.02 18.76
CA GLU A 41 14.59 -2.73 19.42
C GLU A 41 13.25 -2.54 18.72
N THR A 42 13.07 -1.44 17.98
CA THR A 42 11.82 -1.07 17.34
C THR A 42 11.99 -0.77 15.86
N SER A 43 10.90 -0.89 15.11
CA SER A 43 10.79 -0.50 13.70
C SER A 43 10.24 0.93 13.58
N ILE A 44 10.41 1.54 12.41
CA ILE A 44 9.97 2.90 12.11
C ILE A 44 8.99 2.89 10.93
N THR A 45 8.04 3.83 10.91
CA THR A 45 7.17 4.06 9.74
C THR A 45 7.91 4.93 8.71
N LEU A 46 7.43 4.98 7.46
CA LEU A 46 8.08 5.78 6.42
C LEU A 46 8.08 7.27 6.75
N GLU A 47 6.97 7.81 7.27
CA GLU A 47 6.85 9.22 7.64
C GLU A 47 7.86 9.59 8.72
N LYS A 48 8.03 8.72 9.72
CA LYS A 48 9.02 8.94 10.79
C LYS A 48 10.45 8.75 10.29
N PHE A 49 10.68 7.89 9.31
CA PHE A 49 11.99 7.72 8.70
C PHE A 49 12.43 8.98 7.94
N GLU A 50 11.50 9.62 7.23
CA GLU A 50 11.74 10.92 6.59
C GLU A 50 12.07 12.02 7.60
N SER A 51 11.26 12.19 8.65
CA SER A 51 11.55 13.15 9.73
C SER A 51 12.88 12.87 10.43
N LEU A 52 13.21 11.59 10.63
CA LEU A 52 14.50 11.20 11.19
C LEU A 52 15.67 11.56 10.27
N ALA A 53 15.55 11.32 8.96
CA ALA A 53 16.58 11.69 7.99
C ALA A 53 16.81 13.21 7.97
N GLU A 54 15.72 13.98 8.02
CA GLU A 54 15.75 15.44 8.14
C GLU A 54 16.47 15.90 9.42
N GLY A 55 16.07 15.39 10.59
CA GLY A 55 16.71 15.72 11.86
C GLY A 55 18.20 15.32 11.87
N LEU A 56 18.52 14.19 11.25
CA LEU A 56 19.91 13.78 11.07
C LEU A 56 20.65 14.70 10.11
N ARG A 57 19.99 15.43 9.20
CA ARG A 57 20.54 16.26 8.11
C ARG A 57 21.12 15.43 6.97
N ILE A 58 20.39 14.41 6.52
CA ILE A 58 20.74 13.56 5.39
C ILE A 58 19.51 13.30 4.53
N ASN A 59 19.69 13.17 3.22
CA ASN A 59 18.61 12.73 2.34
C ASN A 59 18.12 11.31 2.74
N PRO A 60 16.81 11.05 2.81
CA PRO A 60 16.27 9.74 3.23
C PRO A 60 16.72 8.58 2.35
N LEU A 61 16.87 8.78 1.04
CA LEU A 61 17.42 7.76 0.14
C LEU A 61 18.87 7.44 0.47
N ALA A 62 19.68 8.45 0.78
CA ALA A 62 21.08 8.25 1.19
C ALA A 62 21.18 7.53 2.55
N LEU A 63 20.30 7.85 3.51
CA LEU A 63 20.22 7.13 4.77
C LEU A 63 19.84 5.65 4.55
N LEU A 64 18.86 5.38 3.68
CA LEU A 64 18.45 4.01 3.36
C LEU A 64 19.59 3.25 2.66
N ALA A 65 20.29 3.88 1.73
CA ALA A 65 21.46 3.29 1.06
C ALA A 65 22.58 2.93 2.06
N LEU A 66 22.87 3.80 3.04
CA LEU A 66 23.81 3.48 4.12
C LEU A 66 23.35 2.27 4.94
N CYS A 67 22.07 2.21 5.31
CA CYS A 67 21.50 1.09 6.06
C CYS A 67 21.62 -0.22 5.28
N MET A 68 21.23 -0.22 3.99
CA MET A 68 21.30 -1.40 3.13
C MET A 68 22.75 -1.82 2.87
N SER A 69 23.66 -0.86 2.70
CA SER A 69 25.09 -1.11 2.53
C SER A 69 25.67 -1.89 3.71
N GLN A 70 25.35 -1.46 4.94
CA GLN A 70 25.77 -2.18 6.15
C GLN A 70 25.06 -3.53 6.30
N GLN A 71 23.77 -3.62 5.96
CA GLN A 71 23.00 -4.86 6.07
C GLN A 71 23.52 -5.97 5.15
N GLN A 72 23.89 -5.61 3.92
CA GLN A 72 24.29 -6.53 2.85
C GLN A 72 25.80 -6.66 2.71
N ASP A 73 26.57 -5.98 3.57
CA ASP A 73 28.03 -5.89 3.47
C ASP A 73 28.50 -5.54 2.05
N THR A 74 27.81 -4.58 1.44
CA THR A 74 28.01 -4.19 0.04
C THR A 74 28.19 -2.67 -0.02
N PRO A 75 29.21 -2.13 -0.71
CA PRO A 75 29.40 -0.69 -0.81
C PRO A 75 28.19 0.04 -1.40
N TYR A 76 27.78 1.16 -0.80
CA TYR A 76 26.62 1.93 -1.24
C TYR A 76 26.63 2.31 -2.74
N PRO A 77 27.77 2.60 -3.40
CA PRO A 77 27.76 2.91 -4.84
C PRO A 77 27.29 1.73 -5.70
N VAL A 78 27.63 0.50 -5.30
CA VAL A 78 27.21 -0.73 -6.00
C VAL A 78 25.72 -0.93 -5.87
N LEU A 79 25.16 -0.68 -4.68
CA LEU A 79 23.72 -0.76 -4.44
C LEU A 79 22.94 0.29 -5.24
N ILE A 80 23.45 1.52 -5.32
CA ILE A 80 22.83 2.60 -6.09
C ILE A 80 22.85 2.28 -7.59
N ASP A 81 23.97 1.78 -8.12
CA ASP A 81 24.07 1.37 -9.53
C ASP A 81 23.07 0.24 -9.87
N ALA A 82 22.98 -0.77 -9.00
CA ALA A 82 22.02 -1.86 -9.16
C ALA A 82 20.57 -1.37 -9.11
N ALA A 83 20.23 -0.50 -8.15
CA ALA A 83 18.90 0.09 -8.04
C ALA A 83 18.56 0.96 -9.26
N LEU A 84 19.51 1.73 -9.77
CA LEU A 84 19.32 2.55 -10.98
C LEU A 84 18.99 1.67 -12.19
N LYS A 85 19.72 0.56 -12.39
CA LYS A 85 19.43 -0.40 -13.47
C LYS A 85 18.03 -1.00 -13.35
N GLN A 86 17.58 -1.33 -12.13
CA GLN A 86 16.23 -1.83 -11.89
C GLN A 86 15.16 -0.78 -12.19
N LEU A 87 15.38 0.48 -11.80
CA LEU A 87 14.47 1.58 -12.10
C LEU A 87 14.36 1.84 -13.61
N GLN A 88 15.49 1.81 -14.32
CA GLN A 88 15.52 1.94 -15.78
C GLN A 88 14.79 0.79 -16.49
N ALA A 89 14.95 -0.45 -16.00
CA ALA A 89 14.22 -1.60 -16.53
C ALA A 89 12.70 -1.45 -16.30
N PHE A 90 12.31 -1.08 -15.09
CA PHE A 90 10.92 -0.82 -14.74
C PHE A 90 10.30 0.27 -15.61
N GLU A 91 11.02 1.38 -15.83
CA GLU A 91 10.60 2.45 -16.73
C GLU A 91 10.45 1.97 -18.18
N LYS A 92 11.43 1.22 -18.70
CA LYS A 92 11.41 0.68 -20.07
C LYS A 92 10.24 -0.27 -20.31
N GLU A 93 9.80 -0.98 -19.28
CA GLU A 93 8.63 -1.86 -19.31
C GLU A 93 7.29 -1.11 -19.17
N GLY A 94 7.32 0.23 -19.15
CA GLY A 94 6.14 1.07 -18.98
C GLY A 94 5.66 1.18 -17.53
N GLY A 95 6.46 0.72 -16.56
CA GLY A 95 6.12 0.67 -15.15
C GLY A 95 5.74 2.02 -14.54
N LEU A 96 6.34 3.12 -15.02
CA LEU A 96 5.97 4.47 -14.57
C LEU A 96 4.52 4.84 -14.95
N GLY A 97 4.06 4.41 -16.13
CA GLY A 97 2.66 4.59 -16.55
C GLY A 97 1.71 3.79 -15.65
N ILE A 98 2.05 2.53 -15.38
CA ILE A 98 1.28 1.66 -14.48
C ILE A 98 1.24 2.25 -13.06
N LEU A 99 2.36 2.78 -12.57
CA LEU A 99 2.44 3.44 -11.26
C LEU A 99 1.53 4.67 -11.20
N ALA A 100 1.53 5.50 -12.25
CA ALA A 100 0.66 6.66 -12.34
C ALA A 100 -0.82 6.25 -12.29
N GLU A 101 -1.21 5.15 -12.94
CA GLU A 101 -2.58 4.62 -12.86
C GLU A 101 -2.99 4.17 -11.45
N GLN A 102 -2.04 3.83 -10.59
CA GLN A 102 -2.33 3.47 -9.19
C GLN A 102 -2.57 4.69 -8.29
N LEU A 103 -2.37 5.91 -8.79
CA LEU A 103 -2.48 7.14 -8.02
C LEU A 103 -3.50 8.08 -8.68
N THR A 104 -4.50 8.53 -7.94
CA THR A 104 -5.50 9.49 -8.42
C THR A 104 -5.72 10.53 -7.34
N ASP A 105 -5.52 11.81 -7.68
CA ASP A 105 -5.71 12.96 -6.78
C ASP A 105 -5.04 12.82 -5.40
N GLY A 106 -3.81 12.31 -5.36
CA GLY A 106 -3.05 12.14 -4.12
C GLY A 106 -3.48 10.94 -3.26
N ALA A 107 -4.41 10.12 -3.75
CA ALA A 107 -4.84 8.88 -3.11
C ALA A 107 -4.48 7.65 -3.96
N VAL A 108 -4.44 6.49 -3.32
CA VAL A 108 -4.30 5.21 -4.03
C VAL A 108 -5.60 4.91 -4.77
N ALA A 109 -5.51 4.70 -6.08
CA ALA A 109 -6.64 4.41 -6.94
C ALA A 109 -7.40 3.16 -6.46
N PRO A 110 -8.74 3.17 -6.45
CA PRO A 110 -9.52 2.01 -6.04
C PRO A 110 -9.32 0.87 -7.04
N ARG A 111 -9.03 -0.34 -6.54
CA ARG A 111 -8.95 -1.53 -7.39
C ARG A 111 -10.29 -1.77 -8.08
N LYS A 112 -10.28 -1.99 -9.40
CA LYS A 112 -11.45 -2.48 -10.12
C LYS A 112 -11.86 -3.83 -9.50
N PRO A 113 -13.14 -4.03 -9.13
CA PRO A 113 -13.60 -5.28 -8.52
C PRO A 113 -13.25 -6.49 -9.39
N GLY A 114 -12.57 -7.48 -8.81
CA GLY A 114 -11.96 -8.61 -9.53
C GLY A 114 -12.91 -9.60 -10.20
N LYS A 115 -14.24 -9.39 -10.18
CA LYS A 115 -15.18 -10.19 -10.96
C LYS A 115 -16.04 -9.26 -11.82
N PRO A 116 -16.00 -9.36 -13.16
CA PRO A 116 -16.90 -8.60 -14.00
C PRO A 116 -18.33 -8.91 -13.57
N GLN A 117 -19.12 -7.86 -13.35
CA GLN A 117 -20.54 -8.00 -13.09
C GLN A 117 -21.16 -8.71 -14.29
N ASN A 118 -21.75 -9.89 -14.08
CA ASN A 118 -22.51 -10.55 -15.11
C ASN A 118 -23.86 -9.81 -15.26
N LYS A 119 -23.82 -8.62 -15.89
CA LYS A 119 -24.96 -7.72 -16.06
C LYS A 119 -26.13 -8.41 -16.76
N GLY A 120 -25.83 -9.35 -17.66
CA GLY A 120 -26.84 -10.15 -18.37
C GLY A 120 -27.63 -11.09 -17.44
N SER A 121 -26.97 -11.78 -16.52
CA SER A 121 -27.69 -12.62 -15.55
C SER A 121 -28.50 -11.81 -14.55
N GLU A 122 -28.02 -10.63 -14.16
CA GLU A 122 -28.75 -9.75 -13.22
C GLU A 122 -29.99 -9.11 -13.86
N SER A 123 -29.95 -8.74 -15.15
CA SER A 123 -31.11 -8.22 -15.87
C SER A 123 -32.20 -9.28 -16.05
N VAL A 124 -31.84 -10.50 -16.42
CA VAL A 124 -32.80 -11.62 -16.56
C VAL A 124 -33.49 -11.92 -15.23
N VAL A 125 -32.76 -11.91 -14.11
CA VAL A 125 -33.36 -12.09 -12.78
C VAL A 125 -34.32 -10.94 -12.43
N ARG A 126 -34.03 -9.70 -12.85
CA ARG A 126 -34.93 -8.55 -12.66
C ARG A 126 -36.22 -8.69 -13.47
N GLU A 127 -36.13 -9.06 -14.73
CA GLU A 127 -37.28 -9.26 -15.62
C GLU A 127 -38.20 -10.38 -15.09
N LEU A 128 -37.63 -11.53 -14.70
CA LEU A 128 -38.42 -12.64 -14.17
C LEU A 128 -39.03 -12.31 -12.79
N LYS A 129 -38.36 -11.50 -11.97
CA LYS A 129 -38.93 -10.96 -10.74
C LYS A 129 -40.13 -10.05 -11.04
N THR A 130 -40.02 -9.15 -12.03
CA THR A 130 -41.15 -8.28 -12.44
C THR A 130 -42.31 -9.07 -13.04
N ALA A 131 -42.03 -10.23 -13.64
CA ALA A 131 -43.05 -11.18 -14.10
C ALA A 131 -43.71 -11.99 -12.96
N GLY A 132 -43.35 -11.72 -11.69
CA GLY A 132 -43.97 -12.33 -10.50
C GLY A 132 -43.38 -13.67 -10.07
N MET A 133 -42.26 -14.11 -10.66
CA MET A 133 -41.61 -15.35 -10.25
C MET A 133 -40.88 -15.22 -8.92
N ASN A 134 -40.88 -16.28 -8.11
CA ASN A 134 -40.09 -16.34 -6.88
C ASN A 134 -38.64 -16.80 -7.15
N GLN A 135 -37.74 -16.59 -6.18
CA GLN A 135 -36.30 -16.86 -6.33
C GLN A 135 -35.99 -18.31 -6.74
N SER A 136 -36.76 -19.29 -6.26
CA SER A 136 -36.57 -20.71 -6.58
C SER A 136 -36.99 -21.02 -8.02
N GLN A 137 -38.09 -20.42 -8.50
CA GLN A 137 -38.52 -20.52 -9.90
C GLN A 137 -37.49 -19.91 -10.83
N ILE A 138 -36.96 -18.73 -10.51
CA ILE A 138 -35.92 -18.07 -11.30
C ILE A 138 -34.64 -18.90 -11.38
N ALA A 139 -34.21 -19.52 -10.27
CA ALA A 139 -33.04 -20.40 -10.27
C ALA A 139 -33.24 -21.61 -11.21
N ARG A 140 -34.45 -22.18 -11.21
CA ARG A 140 -34.82 -23.30 -12.09
C ARG A 140 -34.89 -22.88 -13.57
N GLU A 141 -35.45 -21.72 -13.86
CA GLU A 141 -35.64 -21.21 -15.22
C GLU A 141 -34.33 -20.75 -15.87
N THR A 142 -33.48 -20.08 -15.10
CA THR A 142 -32.21 -19.49 -15.60
C THR A 142 -31.01 -20.44 -15.52
N GLY A 143 -31.17 -21.58 -14.85
CA GLY A 143 -30.05 -22.50 -14.53
C GLY A 143 -29.01 -21.90 -13.57
N LEU A 144 -29.28 -20.73 -12.98
CA LEU A 144 -28.39 -20.09 -12.01
C LEU A 144 -28.51 -20.76 -10.64
N ALA A 145 -27.39 -20.85 -9.92
CA ALA A 145 -27.42 -21.28 -8.52
C ALA A 145 -28.32 -20.36 -7.68
N LEU A 146 -29.11 -20.95 -6.78
CA LEU A 146 -30.05 -20.20 -5.92
C LEU A 146 -29.37 -19.08 -5.11
N SER A 147 -28.12 -19.30 -4.67
CA SER A 147 -27.30 -18.29 -4.00
C SER A 147 -26.98 -17.08 -4.88
N THR A 148 -26.84 -17.30 -6.18
CA THR A 148 -26.59 -16.24 -7.17
C THR A 148 -27.87 -15.43 -7.41
N VAL A 149 -29.01 -16.11 -7.55
CA VAL A 149 -30.33 -15.45 -7.67
C VAL A 149 -30.65 -14.64 -6.42
N HIS A 150 -30.44 -15.20 -5.22
CA HIS A 150 -30.67 -14.50 -3.95
C HIS A 150 -29.80 -13.23 -3.82
N ARG A 151 -28.53 -13.31 -4.24
CA ARG A 151 -27.62 -12.15 -4.25
C ARG A 151 -28.11 -11.06 -5.21
N TYR A 152 -28.55 -11.41 -6.42
CA TYR A 152 -29.12 -10.44 -7.37
C TYR A 152 -30.43 -9.85 -6.84
N TRP A 153 -31.30 -10.68 -6.26
CA TRP A 153 -32.57 -10.26 -5.68
C TRP A 153 -32.40 -9.21 -4.59
N LYS A 154 -31.48 -9.42 -3.64
CA LYS A 154 -31.18 -8.42 -2.59
C LYS A 154 -30.69 -7.09 -3.18
N ARG A 155 -29.87 -7.13 -4.23
CA ARG A 155 -29.36 -5.92 -4.89
C ARG A 155 -30.44 -5.20 -5.68
N ILE A 156 -31.29 -5.92 -6.39
CA ILE A 156 -32.43 -5.38 -7.12
C ILE A 156 -33.36 -4.65 -6.12
N ASN A 157 -33.72 -5.29 -5.00
CA ASN A 157 -34.51 -4.65 -3.95
C ASN A 157 -33.84 -3.40 -3.37
N ALA A 158 -32.53 -3.45 -3.11
CA ALA A 158 -31.79 -2.30 -2.60
C ALA A 158 -31.67 -1.15 -3.61
N THR A 159 -31.82 -1.44 -4.91
CA THR A 159 -31.78 -0.44 -5.99
C THR A 159 -33.17 0.17 -6.20
N GLU A 160 -34.24 -0.65 -6.19
CA GLU A 160 -35.64 -0.19 -6.23
C GLU A 160 -35.95 0.73 -5.04
N SER A 161 -35.56 0.33 -3.82
CA SER A 161 -35.74 1.14 -2.61
C SER A 161 -34.99 2.49 -2.62
N ARG A 162 -34.01 2.68 -3.50
CA ARG A 162 -33.28 3.95 -3.68
C ARG A 162 -33.84 4.81 -4.81
N ALA A 163 -34.66 4.26 -5.69
CA ALA A 163 -35.29 4.97 -6.80
C ALA A 163 -36.64 5.60 -6.42
N ASP A 164 -37.25 5.14 -5.32
CA ASP A 164 -38.52 5.65 -4.78
C ASP A 164 -38.34 6.80 -3.76
N CYS A 165 -37.15 7.43 -3.68
CA CYS A 165 -36.84 8.63 -2.89
C CYS A 165 -36.34 9.74 -3.81
#